data_AF-A0A326QNF4-F1
#
_entry.id   AF-A0A326QNF4-F1
#
_cell.length_a   1.000
_cell.length_b   1.000
_cell.length_c   1.000
_cell.angle_alpha   90.00
_cell.angle_beta   90.00
_cell.angle_gamma   90.00
#
_symmetry.space_group_name_H-M   'P 1'
#
loop_
_entity.id
_entity.type
_entity.pdbx_description
1 polymer ?
#
loop_
_entity_poly.entity_id
_entity_poly.type
_entity_poly.pdbx_seq_one_letter_code
_entity_poly.pdbx_strand_id
1 'polypeptide(L)' 'MATPSAPSCEIRRVIVHFYPDGLKGGAHPCEQRFFGKRGKPVKKIRFVPAEKAFAIARKLQGTRGCTVSVI' A
#
# COMPACT_ATOMS: atom_id res chain seq x y z
N MET A 1 18.77 -24.18 23.08
CA MET A 1 18.94 -22.86 22.42
C MET A 1 17.63 -22.52 21.73
N ALA A 2 16.80 -21.66 22.32
CA ALA A 2 15.58 -21.20 21.66
C ALA A 2 15.98 -20.27 20.52
N THR A 3 15.73 -20.70 19.28
CA THR A 3 15.89 -19.83 18.11
C THR A 3 14.90 -18.67 18.28
N PRO A 4 15.35 -17.41 18.24
CA PRO A 4 14.41 -16.30 18.18
C PRO A 4 13.67 -16.42 16.85
N SER A 5 12.45 -16.94 16.86
CA SER A 5 11.54 -16.82 15.72
C SER A 5 11.09 -15.36 15.66
N ALA A 6 11.96 -14.48 15.18
CA ALA A 6 11.50 -13.21 14.66
C ALA A 6 10.37 -13.54 13.68
N PRO A 7 9.22 -12.84 13.71
CA PRO A 7 8.20 -13.06 12.70
C PRO A 7 8.88 -12.78 11.35
N SER A 8 9.14 -13.84 10.59
CA SER A 8 9.91 -13.87 9.32
C SER A 8 9.14 -13.22 8.17
N CYS A 9 8.28 -12.26 8.48
CA CYS A 9 7.44 -11.59 7.51
C CYS A 9 8.20 -10.38 7.01
N GLU A 10 8.57 -10.38 5.73
CA GLU A 10 9.02 -9.18 5.05
C GLU A 10 8.05 -8.04 5.36
N ILE A 11 8.58 -6.91 5.82
CA ILE A 11 7.77 -5.74 6.14
C ILE A 11 7.76 -4.84 4.91
N ARG A 12 6.57 -4.56 4.40
CA ARG A 12 6.34 -3.63 3.28
C ARG A 12 5.39 -2.51 3.67
N ARG A 13 5.18 -1.58 2.75
CA ARG A 13 4.26 -0.44 2.85
C ARG A 13 3.39 -0.43 1.60
N VAL A 14 2.11 -0.19 1.79
CA VAL A 14 1.16 -0.03 0.67
C VAL A 14 0.85 1.44 0.49
N ILE A 15 1.19 1.95 -0.68
CA ILE A 15 0.96 3.32 -1.10
C ILE A 15 -0.01 3.28 -2.28
N VAL A 16 -1.06 4.08 -2.20
CA VAL A 16 -2.03 4.21 -3.29
C VAL A 16 -2.01 5.65 -3.76
N HIS A 17 -1.73 5.82 -5.04
CA HIS A 17 -1.80 7.08 -5.75
C HIS A 17 -3.17 7.15 -6.42
N PHE A 18 -3.97 8.15 -6.04
CA PHE A 18 -5.28 8.42 -6.62
C PHE A 18 -5.18 9.63 -7.55
N TYR A 19 -5.65 9.44 -8.78
CA TYR A 19 -5.70 10.45 -9.84
C TYR A 19 -7.17 10.79 -10.07
N PRO A 20 -7.69 11.87 -9.49
CA PRO A 20 -9.11 12.23 -9.57
C PRO A 20 -9.57 12.45 -11.02
N ASP A 21 -8.70 13.01 -11.86
CA ASP A 21 -8.97 13.26 -13.27
C ASP A 21 -8.69 12.03 -14.16
N GLY A 22 -8.24 10.92 -13.57
CA GLY A 22 -7.83 9.70 -14.27
C GLY A 22 -6.54 9.84 -15.10
N LEU A 23 -5.96 11.04 -15.18
CA LEU A 23 -4.74 11.35 -15.91
C LEU A 23 -3.52 11.14 -15.02
N LYS A 24 -2.61 10.25 -15.46
CA LYS A 24 -1.32 10.05 -14.81
C LYS A 24 -0.31 11.01 -15.43
N GLY A 25 0.23 11.93 -14.64
CA GLY A 25 1.27 12.85 -15.09
C GLY A 25 1.69 13.82 -13.99
N GLY A 26 2.93 14.29 -14.04
CA GLY A 26 3.49 15.20 -13.02
C GLY A 26 2.79 16.57 -12.92
N ALA A 27 2.03 16.94 -13.94
CA ALA A 27 1.23 18.18 -13.96
C ALA A 27 -0.17 18.03 -13.36
N HIS A 28 -0.61 16.81 -13.04
CA HIS A 28 -1.95 16.54 -12.52
C HIS A 28 -1.91 16.24 -11.01
N PRO A 29 -2.91 16.72 -10.25
CA PRO A 29 -2.97 16.46 -8.81
C PRO A 29 -3.05 14.96 -8.53
N CYS A 30 -2.17 14.46 -7.67
CA CYS A 30 -2.14 13.09 -7.22
C CYS A 30 -2.31 13.04 -5.71
N GLU A 31 -3.38 12.42 -5.23
CA GLU A 31 -3.55 12.17 -3.80
C GLU A 31 -2.82 10.88 -3.40
N GLN A 32 -1.95 10.96 -2.40
CA GLN A 32 -1.32 9.78 -1.84
C GLN A 32 -2.09 9.31 -0.60
N ARG A 33 -2.49 8.03 -0.59
CA ARG A 33 -3.12 7.37 0.56
C ARG A 33 -2.29 6.20 1.02
N PHE A 34 -2.07 6.11 2.33
CA PHE A 34 -1.36 5.01 2.96
C PHE A 34 -2.35 4.00 3.51
N PHE A 35 -1.99 2.71 3.47
CA PHE A 35 -2.83 1.65 4.02
C PHE A 35 -2.16 0.96 5.21
N GLY A 36 -2.93 0.80 6.29
CA GLY A 36 -2.48 0.09 7.48
C GLY A 36 -2.69 -1.43 7.41
N LYS A 37 -2.24 -2.15 8.45
CA LYS A 37 -2.37 -3.62 8.57
C LYS A 37 -3.79 -4.17 8.40
N ARG A 38 -4.82 -3.34 8.65
CA ARG A 38 -6.25 -3.69 8.51
C ARG A 38 -6.79 -3.44 7.09
N GLY A 39 -5.97 -3.01 6.14
CA GLY A 39 -6.42 -2.64 4.80
C GLY A 39 -7.27 -1.37 4.76
N LYS A 40 -7.21 -0.52 5.80
CA LYS A 40 -7.90 0.77 5.85
C LYS A 40 -6.92 1.91 5.54
N PRO A 41 -7.40 2.99 4.90
CA PRO A 41 -6.60 4.19 4.70
C PRO A 41 -6.22 4.79 6.05
N VAL A 42 -4.97 5.21 6.17
CA VAL A 42 -4.38 5.82 7.36
C VAL A 42 -3.66 7.11 6.97
N LYS A 43 -3.66 8.11 7.86
CA LYS A 43 -2.99 9.39 7.61
C LYS A 43 -1.46 9.28 7.61
N LYS A 44 -0.91 8.39 8.45
CA LYS A 44 0.53 8.17 8.59
C LYS A 44 0.93 6.83 7.98
N ILE A 45 2.12 6.77 7.41
CA ILE A 45 2.73 5.54 6.88
C ILE A 45 2.75 4.47 7.97
N ARG A 46 2.36 3.24 7.62
CA ARG A 46 2.44 2.08 8.50
C ARG A 46 3.11 0.91 7.79
N PHE A 47 3.89 0.18 8.56
CA PHE A 47 4.49 -1.08 8.17
C PHE A 47 3.46 -2.21 8.21
N VAL A 48 3.41 -3.00 7.15
CA VAL A 48 2.46 -4.10 6.92
C VAL A 48 3.24 -5.35 6.52
N PRO A 49 2.87 -6.55 7.01
CA PRO A 49 3.45 -7.80 6.51
C PRO A 49 3.27 -7.92 4.97
N ALA A 50 4.28 -8.41 4.27
CA ALA A 50 4.32 -8.45 2.80
C ALA A 50 3.11 -9.15 2.20
N GLU A 51 2.74 -10.32 2.72
CA GLU A 51 1.54 -11.05 2.29
C GLU A 51 0.28 -10.19 2.33
N LYS A 52 0.09 -9.45 3.43
CA LYS A 52 -1.04 -8.52 3.59
C LYS A 52 -0.91 -7.32 2.67
N ALA A 53 0.29 -6.80 2.48
CA ALA A 53 0.55 -5.67 1.59
C ALA A 53 0.18 -6.02 0.14
N PHE A 54 0.60 -7.20 -0.34
CA PHE A 54 0.24 -7.70 -1.66
C PHE A 54 -1.26 -8.03 -1.78
N ALA A 55 -1.88 -8.61 -0.75
CA ALA A 55 -3.31 -8.87 -0.76
C ALA A 55 -4.14 -7.58 -0.84
N ILE A 56 -3.74 -6.53 -0.11
CA ILE A 56 -4.37 -5.20 -0.21
C ILE A 56 -4.13 -4.62 -1.60
N ALA A 57 -2.90 -4.69 -2.10
CA ALA A 57 -2.58 -4.16 -3.42
C ALA A 57 -3.39 -4.83 -4.53
N ARG A 58 -3.50 -6.16 -4.51
CA ARG A 58 -4.30 -6.93 -5.48
C ARG A 58 -5.79 -6.57 -5.43
N LYS A 59 -6.35 -6.27 -4.25
CA LYS A 59 -7.74 -5.81 -4.12
C LYS A 59 -7.98 -4.42 -4.70
N LEU A 60 -6.95 -3.57 -4.68
CA LEU A 60 -7.02 -2.19 -5.16
C LEU A 60 -6.55 -2.07 -6.62
N GLN A 61 -5.84 -3.07 -7.11
CA GLN A 61 -5.45 -3.23 -8.51
C GLN A 61 -6.69 -3.52 -9.34
N GLY A 62 -7.14 -2.52 -10.09
CA GLY A 62 -8.39 -2.56 -10.85
C GLY A 62 -9.32 -1.38 -10.55
N THR A 63 -9.08 -0.64 -9.48
CA THR A 63 -9.81 0.61 -9.21
C THR A 63 -9.41 1.67 -10.24
N ARG A 64 -10.39 2.23 -10.96
CA ARG A 64 -10.18 3.29 -11.96
C ARG A 64 -9.56 4.52 -11.30
N GLY A 65 -8.56 5.11 -11.94
CA GLY A 65 -7.86 6.29 -11.42
C GLY A 65 -6.92 5.98 -10.25
N CYS A 66 -6.62 4.71 -9.95
CA CYS A 66 -5.67 4.34 -8.91
C CYS A 66 -4.41 3.69 -9.49
N THR A 67 -3.25 4.03 -8.93
CA THR A 67 -2.02 3.23 -9.03
C THR A 67 -1.65 2.76 -7.63
N VAL A 68 -1.32 1.48 -7.49
CA VAL A 68 -0.91 0.91 -6.21
C VAL A 68 0.56 0.52 -6.27
N SER A 69 1.32 0.93 -5.26
CA SER A 69 2.74 0.65 -5.10
C SER A 69 2.95 -0.06 -3.77
N VAL A 70 3.69 -1.18 -3.81
CA VAL A 70 4.13 -1.91 -2.61
C VAL A 70 5.64 -1.76 -2.51
N ILE A 71 6.11 -1.08 -1.45
CA ILE A 71 7.53 -0.78 -1.20
C ILE A 71 7.97 -1.47 0.08
#